data_AF-A0A2L1U3Q8-F1
#
_entry.id   AF-A0A2L1U3Q8-F1
#
_cell.length_a   1.000
_cell.length_b   1.000
_cell.length_c   1.000
_cell.angle_alpha   90.00
_cell.angle_beta   90.00
_cell.angle_gamma   90.00
#
_symmetry.space_group_name_H-M   'P 1'
#
loop_
_entity.id
_entity.type
_entity.pdbx_description
1 polymer ?
#
loop_
_entity_poly.entity_id
_entity_poly.type
_entity_poly.pdbx_seq_one_letter_code
_entity_poly.pdbx_strand_id
1 'polypeptide(L)'
;MSKASNMPIPTSKCRCNNCGKPFYELVNHKLKQCPWCNHIFSDPNSFPNMEGISDKYNLVINPQNGVPSIMVLGGIEKLVQDNRAIQLELEQERHFVNGILRVRKVLRRKYHAEKARADAAEAELKHLKENLEKLVSEYIGSGDNK
;
A
#
# COMPACT_ATOMS: atom_id res chain seq x y z
N MET A 1 -35.42 -0.11 24.89
CA MET A 1 -34.04 -0.04 24.36
C MET A 1 -33.16 -0.92 25.24
N SER A 2 -32.79 -2.12 24.80
CA SER A 2 -31.92 -3.00 25.58
C SER A 2 -30.48 -2.53 25.46
N LYS A 3 -29.91 -2.03 26.57
CA LYS A 3 -28.47 -1.74 26.67
C LYS A 3 -27.72 -3.06 26.49
N ALA A 4 -27.13 -3.29 25.32
CA ALA A 4 -26.26 -4.44 25.09
C ALA A 4 -24.97 -4.21 25.89
N SER A 5 -24.85 -4.88 27.05
CA SER A 5 -23.62 -4.89 27.84
C SER A 5 -22.76 -6.07 27.36
N ASN A 6 -21.86 -5.81 26.41
CA ASN A 6 -20.78 -6.75 26.12
C ASN A 6 -19.87 -6.78 27.36
N MET A 7 -19.85 -7.88 28.11
CA MET A 7 -19.00 -8.01 29.28
C MET A 7 -17.60 -8.48 28.85
N PRO A 8 -16.54 -7.67 29.02
CA PRO A 8 -15.18 -8.12 28.80
C PRO A 8 -14.79 -9.09 29.91
N ILE A 9 -14.38 -10.30 29.55
CA ILE A 9 -13.86 -11.30 30.47
C ILE A 9 -12.33 -11.34 30.31
N PRO A 10 -11.56 -11.04 31.38
CA PRO A 10 -10.11 -11.03 31.31
C PRO A 10 -9.57 -12.45 31.09
N THR A 11 -8.49 -12.53 30.31
CA THR A 11 -7.79 -13.78 30.03
C THR A 11 -6.37 -13.75 30.60
N SER A 12 -5.86 -14.88 31.07
CA SER A 12 -4.45 -15.06 31.41
C SER A 12 -3.71 -15.71 30.24
N LYS A 13 -2.45 -15.29 30.05
CA LYS A 13 -1.56 -15.93 29.09
C LYS A 13 -0.69 -16.95 29.84
N CYS A 14 -0.74 -18.18 29.38
CA CYS A 14 -0.07 -19.32 29.97
C CYS A 14 0.83 -20.00 28.95
N ARG A 15 1.88 -20.67 29.42
CA ARG A 15 2.76 -21.50 28.58
C ARG A 15 2.80 -22.92 29.11
N CYS A 16 2.57 -23.89 28.23
CA CYS A 16 2.64 -25.29 28.63
C CYS A 16 4.09 -25.73 28.87
N ASN A 17 4.38 -26.32 30.02
CA ASN A 17 5.73 -26.80 30.36
C ASN A 17 6.18 -27.99 29.50
N ASN A 18 5.24 -28.78 28.98
CA ASN A 18 5.55 -29.94 28.15
C ASN A 18 5.89 -29.57 26.70
N CYS A 19 5.05 -28.76 26.03
CA CYS A 19 5.24 -28.45 24.60
C CYS A 19 5.71 -27.01 24.32
N GLY A 20 5.85 -26.16 25.34
CA GLY A 20 6.33 -24.79 25.23
C GLY A 20 5.40 -23.81 24.50
N LYS A 21 4.26 -24.28 23.95
CA LYS A 21 3.31 -23.44 23.21
C LYS A 21 2.49 -22.56 24.16
N PRO A 22 2.25 -21.29 23.79
CA PRO A 22 1.39 -20.40 24.55
C PRO A 22 -0.08 -20.77 24.36
N PHE A 23 -0.89 -20.55 25.38
CA PHE A 23 -2.34 -20.65 25.34
C PHE A 23 -2.96 -19.62 26.28
N TYR A 24 -4.27 -19.42 26.16
CA TYR A 24 -5.02 -18.47 26.97
C TYR A 24 -6.13 -19.19 27.73
N GLU A 25 -6.36 -18.80 28.97
CA GLU A 25 -7.46 -19.28 29.79
C GLU A 25 -8.15 -18.10 30.48
N LEU A 26 -9.35 -18.30 31.02
CA LEU A 26 -10.05 -17.22 31.73
C LEU A 26 -9.40 -17.03 33.10
N VAL A 27 -9.28 -15.78 33.54
CA VAL A 27 -8.85 -15.51 34.92
C VAL A 27 -9.83 -16.21 35.88
N ASN A 28 -9.29 -16.98 36.83
CA ASN A 28 -10.02 -17.84 37.78
C ASN A 28 -10.59 -19.17 37.22
N HIS A 29 -10.38 -19.50 35.95
CA HIS A 29 -10.69 -20.83 35.41
C HIS A 29 -9.46 -21.47 34.78
N LYS A 30 -8.79 -22.31 35.57
CA LYS A 30 -7.61 -23.06 35.13
C LYS A 30 -8.02 -24.25 34.28
N LEU A 31 -7.42 -24.39 33.10
CA LEU A 31 -7.54 -25.61 32.31
C LEU A 31 -6.87 -26.78 33.05
N LYS A 32 -7.39 -27.99 32.83
CA LYS A 32 -6.81 -29.23 33.38
C LYS A 32 -5.84 -29.92 32.42
N GLN A 33 -5.83 -29.51 31.16
CA GLN A 33 -5.00 -30.10 30.11
C GLN A 33 -4.57 -29.05 29.09
N CYS A 34 -3.42 -29.28 28.46
CA CYS A 34 -2.90 -28.41 27.41
C CYS A 34 -3.73 -28.55 26.13
N PRO A 35 -4.25 -27.45 25.54
CA PRO A 35 -5.06 -27.52 24.33
C PRO A 35 -4.27 -27.94 23.08
N TRP A 36 -2.93 -27.89 23.13
CA TRP A 36 -2.08 -28.19 21.98
C TRP A 36 -1.52 -29.60 21.96
N CYS A 37 -1.28 -30.19 23.13
CA CYS A 37 -0.62 -31.51 23.24
C CYS A 37 -1.37 -32.48 24.15
N ASN A 38 -2.54 -32.08 24.67
CA ASN A 38 -3.39 -32.86 25.58
C ASN A 38 -2.68 -33.37 26.86
N HIS A 39 -1.51 -32.82 27.18
CA HIS A 39 -0.83 -33.12 28.44
C HIS A 39 -1.68 -32.66 29.64
N ILE A 40 -1.89 -33.56 30.60
CA ILE A 40 -2.72 -33.34 31.79
C ILE A 40 -1.88 -32.64 32.86
N PHE A 41 -2.44 -31.59 33.47
CA PHE A 41 -1.80 -30.80 34.52
C PHE A 41 -2.09 -31.41 35.91
N SER A 42 -1.61 -32.63 36.14
CA SER A 42 -1.83 -33.39 37.38
C SER A 42 -0.79 -33.13 38.48
N ASP A 43 0.42 -32.71 38.11
CA ASP A 43 1.58 -32.60 39.00
C ASP A 43 2.00 -31.14 39.18
N PRO A 44 2.59 -30.76 40.34
CA PRO A 44 3.10 -29.41 40.58
C PRO A 44 4.00 -28.86 39.46
N ASN A 45 4.80 -29.73 38.83
CA ASN A 45 5.72 -29.37 37.75
C ASN A 45 5.06 -29.33 36.37
N SER A 46 3.86 -29.92 36.20
CA SER A 46 3.13 -29.89 34.92
C SER A 46 2.19 -28.69 34.80
N PHE A 47 1.97 -27.94 35.88
CA PHE A 47 1.20 -26.69 35.81
C PHE A 47 1.86 -25.68 34.86
N PRO A 48 1.08 -25.03 34.00
CA PRO A 48 1.59 -24.06 33.05
C PRO A 48 2.21 -22.86 33.76
N ASN A 49 3.27 -22.31 33.19
CA ASN A 49 3.83 -21.04 33.65
C ASN A 49 2.88 -19.90 33.25
N MET A 50 2.33 -19.20 34.24
CA MET A 50 1.53 -17.99 34.02
C MET A 50 2.46 -16.84 33.65
N GLU A 51 2.38 -16.37 32.41
CA GLU A 51 3.19 -15.23 31.93
C GLU A 51 2.59 -13.88 32.37
N GLY A 52 1.29 -13.85 32.69
CA GLY A 52 0.58 -12.68 33.20
C GLY A 52 -0.90 -12.67 32.86
N ILE A 53 -1.63 -11.68 33.39
CA ILE A 53 -2.97 -11.32 32.88
C ILE A 53 -2.77 -10.57 31.56
N SER A 54 -3.53 -10.95 30.54
CA SER A 54 -3.41 -10.36 29.22
C SER A 54 -4.24 -9.08 29.11
N ASP A 55 -3.58 -7.94 29.24
CA ASP A 55 -4.20 -6.61 29.02
C ASP A 55 -4.59 -6.36 27.55
N LYS A 56 -4.11 -7.21 26.64
CA LYS A 56 -4.31 -7.09 25.19
C LYS A 56 -5.52 -7.86 24.68
N TYR A 57 -6.02 -8.86 25.40
CA TYR A 57 -7.02 -9.79 24.88
C TYR A 57 -8.15 -9.98 25.88
N ASN A 58 -9.36 -9.61 25.47
CA ASN A 58 -10.58 -9.87 26.22
C ASN A 58 -11.47 -10.84 25.45
N LEU A 59 -12.06 -11.79 26.18
CA LEU A 59 -13.18 -12.57 25.65
C LEU A 59 -14.46 -11.75 25.81
N VAL A 60 -15.23 -11.63 24.74
CA VAL A 60 -16.51 -10.94 24.70
C VAL A 60 -17.59 -11.96 24.36
N ILE A 61 -18.63 -12.01 25.17
CA ILE A 61 -19.81 -12.84 24.91
C ILE A 61 -20.93 -11.94 24.43
N ASN A 62 -21.46 -12.21 23.23
CA ASN A 62 -22.63 -11.51 22.73
C ASN A 62 -23.87 -11.97 23.53
N PRO A 63 -24.57 -11.06 24.24
CA PRO A 63 -25.69 -11.44 25.11
C PRO A 63 -26.94 -11.89 24.34
N GLN A 64 -27.05 -11.60 23.03
CA GLN A 64 -28.23 -11.95 22.22
C GLN A 64 -28.16 -13.37 21.67
N ASN A 65 -26.97 -13.83 21.28
CA ASN A 65 -26.80 -15.14 20.63
C ASN A 65 -25.78 -16.05 21.35
N GLY A 66 -25.14 -15.58 22.42
CA GLY A 66 -24.16 -16.34 23.20
C GLY A 66 -22.81 -16.56 22.50
N VAL A 67 -22.58 -15.97 21.32
CA VAL A 67 -21.38 -16.24 20.54
C VAL A 67 -20.15 -15.58 21.20
N PRO A 68 -19.09 -16.34 21.54
CA PRO A 68 -17.84 -15.79 22.05
C PRO A 68 -16.98 -15.19 20.93
N SER A 69 -16.30 -14.09 21.21
CA SER A 69 -15.34 -13.44 20.29
C SER A 69 -14.17 -12.85 21.06
N ILE A 70 -12.97 -12.91 20.49
CA ILE A 70 -11.75 -12.33 21.10
C ILE A 70 -11.56 -10.92 20.57
N MET A 71 -11.52 -9.93 21.45
CA MET A 71 -11.14 -8.55 21.11
C MET A 71 -9.69 -8.29 21.50
N VAL A 72 -8.93 -7.67 20.58
CA VAL A 72 -7.56 -7.22 20.80
C VAL A 72 -7.56 -5.74 21.13
N LEU A 73 -7.27 -5.38 22.39
CA LEU A 73 -7.14 -3.99 22.82
C LEU A 73 -5.86 -3.37 22.21
N GLY A 74 -6.01 -2.21 21.55
CA GLY A 74 -4.90 -1.45 20.94
C GLY A 74 -4.50 -1.86 19.51
N GLY A 75 -4.98 -2.99 18.98
CA GLY A 75 -4.69 -3.40 17.60
C GLY A 75 -5.32 -2.48 16.55
N ILE A 76 -6.53 -1.99 16.83
CA ILE A 76 -7.28 -1.10 15.92
C ILE A 76 -6.63 0.28 15.84
N GLU A 77 -6.15 0.83 16.95
CA GLU A 77 -5.51 2.16 16.99
C GLU A 77 -4.23 2.20 16.15
N LYS A 78 -3.40 1.16 16.26
CA LYS A 78 -2.20 1.04 15.43
C LYS A 78 -2.55 0.94 13.94
N LEU A 79 -3.52 0.09 13.57
CA LEU A 79 -3.97 -0.02 12.19
C LEU A 79 -4.55 1.30 11.64
N VAL A 80 -5.24 2.08 12.48
CA VAL A 80 -5.76 3.40 12.11
C VAL A 80 -4.60 4.40 11.90
N GLN A 81 -3.58 4.38 12.75
CA GLN A 81 -2.39 5.22 12.60
C GLN A 81 -1.60 4.87 11.34
N ASP A 82 -1.34 3.58 11.12
CA ASP A 82 -0.62 3.07 9.94
C ASP A 82 -1.39 3.44 8.65
N ASN A 83 -2.71 3.26 8.64
CA ASN A 83 -3.55 3.68 7.50
C ASN A 83 -3.49 5.19 7.24
N ARG A 84 -3.46 6.03 8.28
CA ARG A 84 -3.30 7.49 8.11
C ARG A 84 -1.96 7.85 7.50
N ALA A 85 -0.88 7.20 7.93
CA ALA A 85 0.46 7.42 7.37
C ALA A 85 0.51 7.04 5.88
N ILE A 86 -0.04 5.87 5.51
CA ILE A 86 -0.13 5.42 4.12
C ILE A 86 -0.92 6.41 3.26
N GLN A 87 -2.04 6.95 3.76
CA GLN A 87 -2.83 7.94 3.02
C GLN A 87 -2.05 9.22 2.72
N LEU A 88 -1.24 9.69 3.67
CA LEU A 88 -0.38 10.87 3.49
C LEU A 88 0.70 10.62 2.42
N GLU A 89 1.36 9.46 2.44
CA GLU A 89 2.35 9.07 1.44
C GLU A 89 1.73 9.01 0.03
N LEU A 90 0.56 8.38 -0.11
CA LEU A 90 -0.16 8.29 -1.38
C LEU A 90 -0.57 9.67 -1.93
N GLU A 91 -0.93 10.60 -1.06
CA GLU A 91 -1.28 11.97 -1.46
C GLU A 91 -0.04 12.72 -1.98
N GLN A 92 1.11 12.56 -1.31
CA GLN A 92 2.37 13.14 -1.76
C GLN A 92 2.80 12.59 -3.13
N GLU A 93 2.72 11.28 -3.35
CA GLU A 93 3.03 10.66 -4.64
C GLU A 93 2.09 11.14 -5.74
N ARG A 94 0.79 11.29 -5.44
CA ARG A 94 -0.19 11.84 -6.39
C ARG A 94 0.19 13.25 -6.83
N HIS A 95 0.62 14.10 -5.89
CA HIS A 95 1.09 15.44 -6.22
C HIS A 95 2.34 15.42 -7.10
N PHE A 96 3.29 14.53 -6.81
CA PHE A 96 4.49 14.35 -7.60
C PHE A 96 4.18 13.92 -9.05
N VAL A 97 3.33 12.90 -9.23
CA VAL A 97 2.90 12.42 -10.56
C VAL A 97 2.19 13.54 -11.34
N ASN A 98 1.33 14.32 -10.68
CA ASN A 98 0.69 15.47 -11.31
C ASN A 98 1.70 16.52 -11.78
N GLY A 99 2.78 16.74 -11.03
CA GLY A 99 3.91 17.57 -11.44
C GLY A 99 4.57 17.07 -12.73
N ILE A 100 4.89 15.78 -12.80
CA ILE A 100 5.47 15.14 -13.99
C ILE A 100 4.56 15.29 -15.21
N LEU A 101 3.25 15.07 -15.05
CA LEU A 101 2.30 15.21 -16.15
C LEU A 101 2.26 16.63 -16.72
N ARG A 102 2.37 17.66 -15.87
CA ARG A 102 2.45 19.06 -16.31
C ARG A 102 3.73 19.30 -17.12
N VAL A 103 4.88 18.85 -16.63
CA VAL A 103 6.16 18.96 -17.34
C VAL A 103 6.10 18.27 -18.71
N ARG A 104 5.57 17.04 -18.76
CA ARG A 104 5.39 16.28 -20.00
C ARG A 104 4.53 17.04 -21.03
N LYS A 105 3.46 17.70 -20.57
CA LYS A 105 2.59 18.51 -21.44
C LYS A 105 3.32 19.73 -22.00
N VAL A 106 4.14 20.41 -21.20
CA VAL A 106 4.96 21.55 -21.65
C VAL A 106 5.99 21.10 -22.67
N LEU A 107 6.73 20.01 -22.39
CA LEU A 107 7.74 19.47 -23.30
C LEU A 107 7.12 19.06 -24.64
N ARG A 108 5.96 18.41 -24.62
CA ARG A 108 5.24 18.04 -25.86
C ARG A 108 4.90 19.27 -26.69
N ARG A 109 4.43 20.36 -26.08
CA ARG A 109 4.14 21.61 -26.79
C ARG A 109 5.40 22.23 -27.40
N LYS A 110 6.49 22.29 -26.65
CA LYS A 110 7.78 22.81 -27.15
C LYS A 110 8.28 21.98 -28.34
N TYR A 111 8.22 20.66 -28.22
CA TYR A 111 8.60 19.75 -29.29
C TYR A 111 7.80 19.98 -30.57
N HIS A 112 6.47 20.08 -30.48
CA HIS A 112 5.65 20.32 -31.68
C HIS A 112 5.90 21.69 -32.31
N ALA A 113 6.11 22.72 -31.50
CA ALA A 113 6.46 24.05 -32.02
C ALA A 113 7.79 24.03 -32.76
N GLU A 114 8.80 23.36 -32.20
CA GLU A 114 10.12 23.27 -32.83
C GLU A 114 10.10 22.40 -34.08
N LYS A 115 9.36 21.29 -34.05
CA LYS A 115 9.14 20.46 -35.23
C LYS A 115 8.49 21.27 -36.37
N ALA A 116 7.45 22.05 -36.08
CA ALA A 116 6.80 22.86 -37.09
C ALA A 116 7.74 23.91 -37.71
N ARG A 117 8.68 24.47 -36.92
CA ARG A 117 9.71 25.38 -37.45
C ARG A 117 10.70 24.66 -38.34
N ALA A 118 11.15 23.47 -37.95
CA ALA A 118 12.05 22.65 -38.76
C ALA A 118 11.39 22.25 -40.08
N ASP A 119 10.14 21.79 -40.04
CA ASP A 119 9.37 21.40 -41.22
C ASP A 119 9.19 22.61 -42.18
N ALA A 120 8.97 23.81 -41.64
CA ALA A 120 8.86 25.04 -42.45
C ALA A 120 10.20 25.44 -43.09
N ALA A 121 11.30 25.38 -42.34
CA ALA A 121 12.63 25.66 -42.86
C ALA A 121 13.05 24.67 -43.95
N GLU A 122 12.70 23.38 -43.80
CA GLU A 122 12.95 22.36 -44.82
C GLU A 122 12.17 22.66 -46.11
N ALA A 123 10.91 23.08 -46.00
CA ALA A 123 10.10 23.48 -47.14
C ALA A 123 10.67 24.70 -47.89
N GLU A 124 11.13 25.72 -47.16
CA GLU A 124 11.79 26.90 -47.75
C GLU A 124 13.09 26.53 -48.47
N LEU A 125 13.91 25.67 -47.86
CA LEU A 125 15.18 25.22 -48.42
C LEU A 125 14.95 24.39 -49.69
N LYS A 126 13.92 23.55 -49.72
CA LYS A 126 13.49 22.85 -50.93
C LYS A 126 13.08 23.82 -52.05
N HIS A 127 12.28 24.84 -51.73
CA HIS A 127 11.85 25.84 -52.71
C HIS A 127 13.04 26.66 -53.26
N LEU A 128 13.98 27.05 -52.40
CA LEU A 128 15.22 27.72 -52.81
C LEU A 128 16.06 26.84 -53.74
N LYS A 129 16.16 25.54 -53.45
CA LYS A 129 16.87 24.59 -54.29
C LYS A 129 16.23 24.48 -55.68
N GLU A 130 14.91 24.33 -55.75
CA GLU A 130 14.17 24.28 -57.02
C GLU A 130 14.35 25.57 -57.84
N ASN A 131 14.33 26.74 -57.19
CA ASN A 131 14.59 28.02 -57.85
C ASN A 131 16.01 28.13 -58.40
N LEU A 132 17.00 27.66 -57.63
CA LEU A 132 18.39 27.65 -58.07
C LEU A 132 18.57 26.71 -59.28
N GLU A 133 17.96 25.52 -59.25
CA GLU A 133 18.00 24.58 -60.38
C GLU A 133 17.41 25.21 -61.65
N LYS A 134 16.29 25.94 -61.55
CA LYS A 134 15.72 26.68 -62.69
C LYS A 134 16.67 27.77 -63.21
N LEU A 135 17.19 28.62 -62.33
CA LEU A 135 18.15 29.68 -62.68
C LEU A 135 19.38 29.11 -63.39
N VAL A 136 19.94 28.02 -62.86
CA VAL A 136 21.09 27.35 -63.46
C VAL A 136 20.73 26.80 -64.85
N SER A 137 19.55 26.20 -65.02
CA SER A 137 19.10 25.70 -66.33
C SER A 137 18.91 26.82 -67.36
N GLU A 138 18.40 27.98 -66.94
CA GLU A 138 18.23 29.17 -67.80
C GLU A 138 19.59 29.77 -68.21
N TYR A 139 20.56 29.80 -67.29
CA TYR A 139 21.88 30.41 -67.53
C TYR A 139 22.86 29.50 -68.29
N ILE A 140 22.75 28.18 -68.14
CA ILE A 140 23.61 27.20 -68.82
C ILE A 140 22.98 26.74 -70.16
N GLY A 141 21.65 26.73 -70.27
CA GLY A 141 20.92 26.29 -71.47
C GLY A 141 20.93 27.26 -72.66
N SER A 142 21.53 28.46 -72.55
CA SER A 142 21.72 29.38 -73.68
C SER A 142 23.15 29.38 -74.25
N GLY A 143 23.99 28.43 -73.80
CA GLY A 143 25.42 28.32 -74.15
C GLY A 143 25.75 27.36 -75.29
N ASP A 144 24.76 26.82 -76.01
CA ASP A 144 25.03 26.10 -77.26
C ASP A 144 25.24 27.10 -78.39
N ASN A 145 26.52 27.44 -78.53
CA ASN A 145 27.12 28.08 -79.68
C ASN A 145 26.75 27.35 -80.99
N LYS A 146 26.55 28.20 -82.00
CA LYS A 146 26.65 27.93 -83.44
C LYS A 146 27.75 26.95 -83.84
#